data_AF-A0A435Y962-F1
#
_entry.id   AF-A0A435Y962-F1
#
_cell.length_a   1.000
_cell.length_b   1.000
_cell.length_c   1.000
_cell.angle_alpha   90.00
_cell.angle_beta   90.00
_cell.angle_gamma   90.00
#
_symmetry.space_group_name_H-M   'P 1'
#
loop_
_entity.id
_entity.type
_entity.pdbx_description
1 polymer ?
#
loop_
_entity_poly.entity_id
_entity_poly.type
_entity_poly.pdbx_seq_one_letter_code
_entity_poly.pdbx_strand_id
1 'polypeptide(L)'
;MTLELTARDRSMLDGEHGLSAAAAMKILVAFSNAIGAGSLLDIAGAHIDGCLYHGKAGLDFVERLVEGGGRVQVPTTLNVGSFDLIHPGMVKMPAAEEVPARRLMKAHLE
;
A
#
# COMPACT_ATOMS: atom_id res chain seq x y z
N MET A 1 4.00 19.46 -18.36
CA MET A 1 5.05 18.49 -18.74
C MET A 1 4.39 17.14 -18.85
N THR A 2 4.76 16.32 -19.84
CA THR A 2 4.22 14.96 -19.98
C THR A 2 5.07 14.01 -19.13
N LEU A 3 4.43 13.09 -18.40
CA LEU A 3 5.12 12.06 -17.64
C LEU A 3 5.73 11.01 -18.58
N GLU A 4 7.05 10.90 -18.56
CA GLU A 4 7.78 9.84 -19.25
C GLU A 4 7.94 8.64 -18.32
N LEU A 5 7.52 7.46 -18.78
CA LEU A 5 7.65 6.19 -18.06
C LEU A 5 8.73 5.33 -18.71
N THR A 6 9.53 4.65 -17.90
CA THR A 6 10.45 3.63 -18.41
C THR A 6 9.67 2.44 -18.98
N ALA A 7 10.34 1.57 -19.74
CA ALA A 7 9.72 0.33 -20.23
C ALA A 7 9.18 -0.54 -19.08
N ARG A 8 9.87 -0.55 -17.93
CA ARG A 8 9.46 -1.28 -16.72
C ARG A 8 8.23 -0.65 -16.06
N ASP A 9 8.18 0.68 -15.95
CA ASP A 9 7.01 1.37 -15.40
C ASP A 9 5.78 1.15 -16.30
N ARG A 10 6.00 1.14 -17.62
CA ARG A 10 4.96 0.85 -18.60
C ARG A 10 4.42 -0.57 -18.46
N SER A 11 5.29 -1.57 -18.38
CA SER A 11 4.86 -2.97 -18.19
C SER A 11 4.09 -3.18 -16.88
N MET A 12 4.49 -2.48 -15.80
CA MET A 12 3.73 -2.50 -14.54
C MET A 12 2.34 -1.88 -14.70
N LEU A 13 2.24 -0.73 -15.37
CA LEU A 13 0.96 -0.06 -15.62
C LEU A 13 0.02 -0.92 -16.49
N ASP A 14 0.58 -1.61 -17.49
CA ASP A 14 -0.15 -2.45 -18.44
C ASP A 14 -0.57 -3.81 -17.83
N GLY A 15 -0.08 -4.12 -16.62
CA GLY A 15 -0.51 -5.27 -15.83
C GLY A 15 0.33 -6.52 -15.98
N GLU A 16 1.48 -6.45 -16.65
CA GLU A 16 2.41 -7.57 -16.79
C GLU A 16 3.01 -8.02 -15.45
N HIS A 17 3.00 -7.12 -14.45
CA HIS A 17 3.47 -7.39 -13.09
C HIS A 17 2.33 -7.66 -12.09
N GLY A 18 1.13 -7.98 -12.60
CA GLY A 18 -0.03 -8.33 -11.77
C GLY A 18 -0.93 -7.14 -11.43
N LEU A 19 -2.10 -7.46 -10.88
CA LEU A 19 -3.20 -6.51 -10.70
C LEU A 19 -2.86 -5.40 -9.69
N SER A 20 -2.19 -5.75 -8.59
CA SER A 20 -1.83 -4.79 -7.55
C SER A 20 -0.76 -3.81 -8.02
N ALA A 21 0.24 -4.27 -8.79
CA ALA A 21 1.24 -3.38 -9.38
C ALA A 21 0.59 -2.39 -10.37
N ALA A 22 -0.31 -2.85 -11.23
CA ALA A 22 -1.04 -1.98 -12.15
C ALA A 22 -1.93 -0.97 -11.41
N ALA A 23 -2.61 -1.38 -10.34
CA ALA A 23 -3.42 -0.49 -9.52
C ALA A 23 -2.57 0.60 -8.85
N ALA A 24 -1.43 0.23 -8.29
CA ALA A 24 -0.48 1.18 -7.69
C ALA A 24 0.09 2.15 -8.75
N MET A 25 0.48 1.65 -9.93
CA MET A 25 0.97 2.49 -11.02
C MET A 25 -0.07 3.49 -11.53
N LYS A 26 -1.35 3.12 -11.58
CA LYS A 26 -2.43 4.06 -11.92
C LYS A 26 -2.49 5.24 -10.94
N ILE A 27 -2.31 4.98 -9.64
CA ILE A 27 -2.25 6.04 -8.61
C ILE A 27 -1.03 6.92 -8.82
N LEU A 28 0.16 6.33 -9.03
CA LEU A 28 1.40 7.08 -9.26
C LEU A 28 1.33 7.96 -10.50
N VAL A 29 0.81 7.45 -11.62
CA VAL A 29 0.63 8.22 -12.86
C VAL A 29 -0.35 9.37 -12.67
N ALA A 30 -1.50 9.12 -12.02
CA ALA A 30 -2.48 10.17 -11.75
C ALA A 30 -1.88 11.28 -10.86
N PHE A 31 -1.16 10.90 -9.81
CA PHE A 31 -0.51 11.85 -8.90
C PHE A 31 0.61 12.64 -9.60
N SER A 32 1.50 11.96 -10.33
CA SER A 32 2.57 12.59 -11.10
C SER A 32 2.04 13.62 -12.09
N ASN A 33 0.97 13.29 -12.82
CA ASN A 33 0.32 14.22 -13.73
C ASN A 33 -0.28 15.43 -12.99
N ALA A 34 -0.90 15.21 -11.82
CA ALA A 34 -1.49 16.28 -11.02
C ALA A 34 -0.45 17.29 -10.50
N ILE A 35 0.75 16.82 -10.17
CA ILE A 35 1.86 17.68 -9.70
C ILE A 35 2.79 18.15 -10.82
N GLY A 36 2.56 17.71 -12.07
CA GLY A 36 3.39 18.06 -13.22
C GLY A 36 4.78 17.40 -13.24
N ALA A 37 4.94 16.24 -12.60
CA ALA A 37 6.18 15.48 -12.62
C ALA A 37 6.48 14.91 -14.01
N GLY A 38 7.75 15.03 -14.45
CA GLY A 38 8.19 14.54 -15.77
C GLY A 38 8.68 13.09 -15.78
N SER A 39 9.02 12.51 -14.63
CA SER A 39 9.51 11.13 -14.52
C SER A 39 9.28 10.58 -13.10
N LEU A 40 9.34 9.25 -12.98
CA LEU A 40 9.41 8.54 -11.69
C LEU A 40 10.88 8.27 -11.33
N LEU A 41 11.17 8.16 -10.04
CA LEU A 41 12.49 7.79 -9.54
C LEU A 41 12.43 6.41 -8.89
N ASP A 42 13.40 5.55 -9.20
CA ASP A 42 13.59 4.28 -8.51
C ASP A 42 14.01 4.54 -7.05
N ILE A 43 13.41 3.79 -6.13
CA ILE A 43 13.74 3.80 -4.71
C ILE A 43 14.47 2.51 -4.32
N ALA A 44 15.31 2.58 -3.29
CA ALA A 44 16.00 1.41 -2.73
C ALA A 44 15.33 0.86 -1.46
N GLY A 45 14.36 1.58 -0.91
CA GLY A 45 13.63 1.20 0.30
C GLY A 45 12.43 2.09 0.55
N ALA A 46 11.50 1.60 1.36
CA ALA A 46 10.27 2.32 1.71
C ALA A 46 9.92 2.18 3.19
N HIS A 47 9.18 3.15 3.71
CA HIS A 47 8.56 3.11 5.03
C HIS A 47 7.07 3.41 4.87
N ILE A 48 6.20 2.48 5.29
CA ILE A 48 4.75 2.63 5.19
C ILE A 48 4.24 3.26 6.49
N ASP A 49 3.74 4.49 6.41
CA ASP A 49 3.13 5.21 7.54
C ASP A 49 1.64 4.86 7.73
N GLY A 50 0.95 4.42 6.67
CA GLY A 50 -0.50 4.19 6.61
C GLY A 50 -1.03 2.94 7.32
N CYS A 51 -0.36 2.44 8.36
CA CYS A 51 -0.71 1.19 9.06
C CYS A 51 -1.73 1.36 10.20
N LEU A 52 -2.37 2.51 10.29
CA LEU A 52 -3.38 2.83 11.30
C LEU A 52 -4.81 2.68 10.74
N TYR A 53 -5.72 2.14 11.55
CA TYR A 53 -7.11 1.97 11.20
C TYR A 53 -7.87 3.28 11.42
N HIS A 54 -8.09 4.01 10.33
CA HIS A 54 -8.89 5.24 10.29
C HIS A 54 -10.22 5.05 9.54
N GLY A 55 -10.75 3.83 9.58
CA GLY A 55 -11.98 3.45 8.89
C GLY A 55 -11.76 2.55 7.68
N LYS A 56 -12.88 2.15 7.06
CA LYS A 56 -12.95 1.08 6.05
C LYS A 56 -12.02 1.29 4.86
N ALA A 57 -11.84 2.53 4.40
CA ALA A 57 -11.06 2.82 3.20
C ALA A 57 -9.60 2.34 3.28
N GLY A 58 -8.95 2.50 4.45
CA GLY A 58 -7.57 2.03 4.64
C GLY A 58 -7.47 0.50 4.66
N LEU A 59 -8.46 -0.17 5.25
CA LEU A 59 -8.56 -1.63 5.24
C LEU A 59 -8.80 -2.14 3.81
N ASP A 60 -9.77 -1.58 3.10
CA ASP A 60 -10.07 -1.95 1.72
C ASP A 60 -8.86 -1.76 0.79
N PHE A 61 -8.09 -0.69 1.01
CA PHE A 61 -6.89 -0.41 0.24
C PHE A 61 -5.86 -1.55 0.37
N VAL A 62 -5.50 -1.93 1.60
CA VAL A 62 -4.50 -3.00 1.80
C VAL A 62 -5.05 -4.36 1.39
N GLU A 63 -6.31 -4.68 1.71
CA GLU A 63 -6.92 -5.96 1.33
C GLU A 63 -7.00 -6.12 -0.18
N ARG A 64 -7.31 -5.05 -0.92
CA ARG A 64 -7.34 -5.10 -2.38
C ARG A 64 -5.96 -5.32 -3.00
N LEU A 65 -4.90 -4.81 -2.37
CA LEU A 65 -3.53 -5.11 -2.79
C LEU A 65 -3.17 -6.57 -2.52
N VAL A 66 -3.58 -7.14 -1.38
CA VAL A 66 -3.36 -8.56 -1.05
C VAL A 66 -4.15 -9.46 -2.01
N GLU A 67 -5.43 -9.19 -2.24
CA GLU A 67 -6.29 -9.93 -3.17
C GLU A 67 -5.74 -9.96 -4.60
N GLY A 68 -5.10 -8.87 -5.04
CA GLY A 68 -4.43 -8.79 -6.34
C GLY A 68 -3.04 -9.42 -6.39
N GLY A 69 -2.60 -10.11 -5.32
CA GLY A 69 -1.30 -10.76 -5.22
C GLY A 69 -0.12 -9.80 -5.04
N GLY A 70 -0.38 -8.60 -4.51
CA GLY A 70 0.62 -7.56 -4.35
C GLY A 70 1.73 -7.95 -3.39
N ARG A 71 2.97 -7.59 -3.73
CA ARG A 71 4.14 -7.75 -2.86
C ARG A 71 5.03 -6.53 -2.97
N VAL A 72 5.68 -6.17 -1.87
CA VAL A 72 6.71 -5.13 -1.86
C VAL A 72 7.90 -5.55 -2.74
N GLN A 73 8.47 -4.59 -3.47
CA GLN A 73 9.60 -4.83 -4.40
C GLN A 73 10.95 -4.39 -3.85
N VAL A 74 10.95 -3.64 -2.74
CA VAL A 74 12.14 -3.13 -2.07
C VAL A 74 12.03 -3.42 -0.57
N PRO A 75 13.14 -3.49 0.17
CA PRO A 75 13.10 -3.55 1.63
C PRO A 75 12.16 -2.48 2.19
N THR A 76 11.12 -2.94 2.88
CA THR A 76 10.01 -2.10 3.33
C THR A 76 9.79 -2.30 4.81
N THR A 77 9.69 -1.19 5.53
CA THR A 77 9.38 -1.17 6.96
C THR A 77 7.98 -0.60 7.17
N LEU A 78 7.37 -0.89 8.31
CA LEU A 78 6.06 -0.35 8.71
C LEU A 78 6.26 0.62 9.86
N ASN A 79 5.46 1.68 9.89
CA ASN A 79 5.26 2.47 11.10
C ASN A 79 4.45 1.65 12.12
N VAL A 80 4.25 2.21 13.31
CA VAL A 80 3.36 1.63 14.32
C VAL A 80 1.99 1.33 13.71
N GLY A 81 1.52 0.11 13.98
CA GLY A 81 0.24 -0.38 13.54
C GLY A 81 -0.91 -0.02 14.47
N SER A 82 -2.13 -0.15 13.98
CA SER A 82 -3.33 0.05 14.82
C SER A 82 -3.58 -1.04 15.85
N PHE A 83 -2.96 -2.21 15.68
CA PHE A 83 -3.22 -3.36 16.53
C PHE A 83 -1.93 -4.17 16.76
N ASP A 84 -1.60 -4.45 18.02
CA ASP A 84 -0.48 -5.33 18.36
C ASP A 84 -0.90 -6.79 18.14
N LEU A 85 -0.38 -7.42 17.08
CA LEU A 85 -0.63 -8.83 16.77
C LEU A 85 0.09 -9.79 17.72
N ILE A 86 1.14 -9.35 18.41
CA ILE A 86 1.94 -10.13 19.36
C ILE A 86 1.28 -10.11 20.74
N HIS A 87 0.81 -8.93 21.19
CA HIS A 87 0.17 -8.74 22.50
C HIS A 87 -1.27 -8.21 22.38
N PRO A 88 -2.20 -8.95 21.74
CA PRO A 88 -3.56 -8.47 21.49
C PRO A 88 -4.33 -8.07 22.75
N GLY A 89 -4.09 -8.75 23.89
CA GLY A 89 -4.76 -8.46 25.16
C GLY A 89 -4.36 -7.13 25.82
N MET A 90 -3.30 -6.48 25.33
CA MET A 90 -2.85 -5.17 25.81
C MET A 90 -3.47 -4.00 25.03
N VAL A 91 -4.09 -4.27 23.89
CA VAL A 91 -4.70 -3.24 23.04
C VAL A 91 -6.03 -2.79 23.67
N LYS A 92 -6.12 -1.49 23.98
CA LYS A 92 -7.34 -0.88 24.51
C LYS A 92 -8.08 -0.17 23.37
N MET A 93 -9.12 -0.81 22.86
CA MET A 93 -9.89 -0.34 21.71
C MET A 93 -11.36 -0.80 21.84
N PRO A 94 -12.35 -0.07 21.31
CA PRO A 94 -13.72 -0.56 21.21
C PRO A 94 -13.81 -1.84 20.38
N ALA A 95 -14.66 -2.79 20.81
CA ALA A 95 -14.82 -4.08 20.13
C ALA A 95 -15.20 -3.95 18.63
N ALA A 96 -15.95 -2.90 18.28
CA ALA A 96 -16.35 -2.62 16.91
C ALA A 96 -15.16 -2.25 15.99
N GLU A 97 -14.07 -1.73 16.56
CA GLU A 97 -12.87 -1.31 15.83
C GLU A 97 -11.76 -2.38 15.89
N GLU A 98 -11.79 -3.26 16.89
CA GLU A 98 -10.75 -4.28 17.08
C GLU A 98 -10.62 -5.23 15.88
N VAL A 99 -11.74 -5.75 15.40
CA VAL A 99 -11.77 -6.71 14.28
C VAL A 99 -11.16 -6.10 13.00
N PRO A 100 -11.62 -4.92 12.52
CA PRO A 100 -11.03 -4.34 11.32
C PRO A 100 -9.59 -3.85 11.52
N ALA A 101 -9.21 -3.34 12.71
CA ALA A 101 -7.82 -2.96 12.99
C ALA A 101 -6.87 -4.17 12.96
N ARG A 102 -7.29 -5.30 13.56
CA ARG A 102 -6.55 -6.56 13.50
C ARG A 102 -6.42 -7.10 12.08
N ARG A 103 -7.49 -7.03 11.28
CA ARG A 103 -7.43 -7.42 9.86
C ARG A 103 -6.45 -6.56 9.07
N LEU A 104 -6.48 -5.24 9.28
CA LEU A 104 -5.57 -4.31 8.64
C LEU A 104 -4.11 -4.70 8.92
N MET A 105 -3.78 -5.02 10.18
CA MET A 105 -2.42 -5.41 10.53
C MET A 105 -2.00 -6.76 9.95
N LYS A 106 -2.91 -7.72 9.87
CA LYS A 106 -2.63 -9.00 9.20
C LYS A 106 -2.38 -8.81 7.71
N ALA A 107 -3.19 -7.98 7.04
CA ALA A 107 -3.04 -7.72 5.61
C ALA A 107 -1.68 -7.08 5.25
N HIS A 108 -1.05 -6.32 6.15
CA HIS A 108 0.29 -5.77 5.95
C HIS A 108 1.42 -6.81 6.07
N LEU A 109 1.13 -8.03 6.53
CA LEU A 109 2.11 -9.12 6.63
C LEU A 109 2.09 -10.08 5.43
N GLU A 110 1.08 -9.97 4.55
CA GLU A 110 0.92 -10.80 3.34
C GLU A 110 1.66 -10.19 2.14
#